data_AF-A0A0K1EF88-F1
#
_entry.id   AF-A0A0K1EF88-F1
#
_cell.length_a   1.000
_cell.length_b   1.000
_cell.length_c   1.000
_cell.angle_alpha   90.00
_cell.angle_beta   90.00
_cell.angle_gamma   90.00
#
_symmetry.space_group_name_H-M   'P 1'
#
loop_
_entity.id
_entity.type
_entity.pdbx_description
1 polymer ?
#
loop_
_entity_poly.entity_id
_entity_poly.type
_entity_poly.pdbx_seq_one_letter_code
_entity_poly.pdbx_strand_id
1 'polypeptide(L)'
;MAGPLNPLVGEREFNGTEFDYLVDVEPSALKGMKTAQSGLDRVLAEIIGNEVEWAEKAGVTAADMTQLFLLNERIARIDEFLAPVLKFAEMLSETRYVLEDQRQHILLNIGASVERRGKEMPELLARYQKTRTYRSAIAKKAARTRKKNAEEQAEVVALAAESDVRALVEGARAGATVATRDPGVVDESSEAAACAEVN
;
A
#
# COMPACT_ATOMS: atom_id res chain seq x y z
N MET A 1 11.69 0.88 -35.16
CA MET A 1 10.45 1.36 -35.80
C MET A 1 9.30 0.92 -34.91
N ALA A 2 8.49 1.85 -34.41
CA ALA A 2 7.31 1.51 -33.62
C ALA A 2 6.30 0.74 -34.49
N GLY A 3 5.64 -0.25 -33.92
CA GLY A 3 4.64 -1.08 -34.60
C GLY A 3 4.07 -2.14 -33.67
N PRO A 4 3.04 -2.90 -34.08
CA PRO A 4 2.32 -3.81 -33.18
C PRO A 4 3.20 -4.89 -32.51
N LEU A 5 4.32 -5.25 -33.14
CA LEU A 5 5.32 -6.17 -32.59
C LEU A 5 6.29 -5.48 -31.62
N ASN A 6 6.53 -4.18 -31.77
CA ASN A 6 7.40 -3.38 -30.88
C ASN A 6 6.58 -2.25 -30.24
N PRO A 7 5.65 -2.60 -29.33
CA PRO A 7 4.74 -1.62 -28.78
C PRO A 7 5.48 -0.59 -27.93
N LEU A 8 5.04 0.66 -28.00
CA LEU A 8 5.50 1.72 -27.12
C LEU A 8 4.53 1.93 -25.95
N VAL A 9 5.07 2.46 -24.85
CA VAL A 9 4.27 2.79 -23.66
C VAL A 9 3.15 3.78 -24.04
N GLY A 10 1.90 3.39 -23.79
CA GLY A 10 0.71 4.18 -24.12
C GLY A 10 0.02 3.80 -25.44
N GLU A 11 0.60 2.88 -26.21
CA GLU A 11 -0.09 2.28 -27.36
C GLU A 11 -1.26 1.39 -26.91
N ARG A 12 -2.18 1.14 -27.85
CA ARG A 12 -3.43 0.39 -27.60
C ARG A 12 -3.54 -0.87 -28.46
N GLU A 13 -2.61 -1.07 -29.37
CA GLU A 13 -2.55 -2.21 -30.25
C GLU A 13 -1.28 -3.00 -29.94
N PHE A 14 -1.46 -4.27 -29.59
CA PHE A 14 -0.40 -5.18 -29.19
C PHE A 14 -0.53 -6.46 -30.01
N ASN A 15 0.55 -6.90 -30.66
CA ASN A 15 0.58 -8.17 -31.37
C ASN A 15 1.60 -9.09 -30.72
N GLY A 16 1.11 -10.06 -29.95
CA GLY A 16 1.93 -11.07 -29.28
C GLY A 16 2.16 -12.36 -30.09
N THR A 17 1.90 -12.37 -31.41
CA THR A 17 2.01 -13.59 -32.24
C THR A 17 3.43 -14.17 -32.25
N GLU A 18 4.45 -13.34 -31.98
CA GLU A 18 5.85 -13.79 -31.89
C GLU A 18 6.16 -14.63 -30.63
N PHE A 19 5.29 -14.62 -29.63
CA PHE A 19 5.46 -15.38 -28.39
C PHE A 19 4.76 -16.74 -28.47
N ASP A 20 5.25 -17.63 -29.34
CA ASP A 20 4.75 -19.02 -29.47
C ASP A 20 5.11 -19.93 -28.28
N TYR A 21 5.89 -19.40 -27.34
CA TYR A 21 6.38 -20.08 -26.14
C TYR A 21 5.76 -19.59 -24.83
N LEU A 22 4.64 -18.84 -24.88
CA LEU A 22 3.92 -18.43 -23.67
C LEU A 22 3.34 -19.64 -22.93
N VAL A 23 3.45 -19.60 -21.60
CA VAL A 23 2.91 -20.64 -20.73
C VAL A 23 1.94 -19.99 -19.76
N ASP A 24 0.72 -20.52 -19.69
CA ASP A 24 -0.26 -20.14 -18.67
C ASP A 24 -0.08 -21.07 -17.46
N VAL A 25 0.42 -20.51 -16.37
CA VAL A 25 0.64 -21.22 -15.11
C VAL A 25 -0.19 -20.58 -14.01
N GLU A 26 -0.75 -21.40 -13.13
CA GLU A 26 -1.47 -20.88 -11.98
C GLU A 26 -0.54 -20.04 -11.08
N PRO A 27 -1.04 -19.00 -10.40
CA PRO A 27 -0.22 -18.17 -9.51
C PRO A 27 0.47 -18.96 -8.37
N SER A 28 -0.09 -20.10 -7.99
CA SER A 28 0.47 -21.03 -7.01
C SER A 28 1.73 -21.73 -7.52
N ALA A 29 1.78 -22.05 -8.81
CA ALA A 29 2.88 -22.75 -9.47
C ALA A 29 4.13 -21.87 -9.64
N LEU A 30 3.97 -20.54 -9.59
CA LEU A 30 5.08 -19.59 -9.60
C LEU A 30 5.95 -19.68 -8.33
N LYS A 31 5.42 -20.24 -7.24
CA LYS A 31 6.15 -20.36 -5.97
C LYS A 31 7.29 -21.37 -6.10
N GLY A 32 8.51 -20.92 -5.83
CA GLY A 32 9.72 -21.76 -5.86
C GLY A 32 10.43 -21.76 -7.21
N MET A 33 9.91 -21.07 -8.23
CA MET A 33 10.66 -20.79 -9.45
C MET A 33 11.88 -19.91 -9.14
N LYS A 34 13.02 -20.21 -9.77
CA LYS A 34 14.25 -19.43 -9.62
C LYS A 34 14.18 -18.18 -10.49
N THR A 35 14.57 -17.04 -9.94
CA THR A 35 14.69 -15.77 -10.66
C THR A 35 16.15 -15.35 -10.78
N ALA A 36 16.42 -14.45 -11.72
CA ALA A 36 17.72 -13.80 -11.84
C ALA A 36 18.15 -13.21 -10.50
N GLN A 37 19.42 -13.44 -10.14
CA GLN A 37 20.03 -12.90 -8.94
C GLN A 37 20.92 -11.71 -9.30
N SER A 38 21.24 -10.89 -8.30
CA SER A 38 22.20 -9.81 -8.48
C SER A 38 23.55 -10.37 -8.98
N GLY A 39 24.10 -9.73 -10.01
CA GLY A 39 25.38 -10.13 -10.61
C GLY A 39 25.29 -11.15 -11.75
N LEU A 40 24.09 -11.52 -12.22
CA LEU A 40 23.91 -12.43 -13.36
C LEU A 40 24.72 -12.01 -14.58
N ASP A 41 24.75 -10.72 -14.92
CA ASP A 41 25.51 -10.20 -16.08
C ASP A 41 27.01 -10.51 -16.02
N ARG A 42 27.58 -10.49 -14.81
CA ARG A 42 29.00 -10.84 -14.61
C ARG A 42 29.23 -12.33 -14.86
N VAL A 43 28.31 -13.17 -14.40
CA VAL A 43 28.36 -14.62 -14.63
C VAL A 43 28.19 -14.93 -16.11
N LEU A 44 27.25 -14.26 -16.81
CA LEU A 44 27.07 -14.42 -18.25
C LEU A 44 28.33 -13.99 -19.02
N ALA A 45 28.94 -12.86 -18.65
CA ALA A 45 30.18 -12.41 -19.27
C ALA A 45 31.35 -13.39 -19.04
N GLU A 46 31.44 -13.99 -17.85
CA GLU A 46 32.43 -15.03 -17.54
C GLU A 46 32.21 -16.30 -18.36
N ILE A 47 30.95 -16.76 -18.47
CA ILE A 47 30.59 -17.94 -19.26
C ILE A 47 30.97 -17.72 -20.73
N ILE A 48 30.58 -16.58 -21.30
CA ILE A 48 30.89 -16.23 -22.71
C ILE A 48 32.40 -16.11 -22.92
N GLY A 49 33.13 -15.49 -21.98
CA GLY A 49 34.59 -15.35 -22.06
C GLY A 49 35.34 -16.67 -22.02
N ASN A 50 34.77 -17.70 -21.39
CA ASN A 50 35.40 -19.01 -21.22
C ASN A 50 34.89 -20.08 -22.20
N GLU A 51 33.92 -19.75 -23.07
CA GLU A 51 33.23 -20.71 -23.94
C GLU A 51 34.19 -21.51 -24.83
N VAL A 52 35.16 -20.84 -25.46
CA VAL A 52 36.02 -21.48 -26.47
C VAL A 52 37.07 -22.42 -25.84
N GLU A 53 37.64 -22.08 -24.68
CA GLU A 53 38.79 -22.79 -24.12
C GLU A 53 38.45 -23.78 -22.98
N TRP A 54 37.34 -23.54 -22.28
CA TRP A 54 37.00 -24.24 -21.04
C TRP A 54 35.64 -24.94 -21.06
N ALA A 55 34.75 -24.65 -22.01
CA ALA A 55 33.42 -25.27 -22.05
C ALA A 55 33.49 -26.81 -22.11
N GLU A 56 34.29 -27.38 -23.01
CA GLU A 56 34.42 -28.84 -23.14
C GLU A 56 34.97 -29.49 -21.86
N LYS A 57 35.95 -28.85 -21.21
CA LYS A 57 36.53 -29.33 -19.94
C LYS A 57 35.54 -29.25 -18.79
N ALA A 58 34.66 -28.25 -18.80
CA ALA A 58 33.58 -28.09 -17.82
C ALA A 58 32.37 -28.98 -18.11
N GLY A 59 32.35 -29.70 -19.24
CA GLY A 59 31.20 -30.49 -19.68
C GLY A 59 30.02 -29.64 -20.17
N VAL A 60 30.25 -28.37 -20.49
CA VAL A 60 29.24 -27.48 -21.06
C VAL A 60 29.12 -27.79 -22.55
N THR A 61 27.93 -28.16 -22.98
CA THR A 61 27.69 -28.49 -24.39
C THR A 61 27.32 -27.26 -25.20
N ALA A 62 27.53 -27.31 -26.53
CA ALA A 62 27.05 -26.27 -27.43
C ALA A 62 25.51 -26.10 -27.36
N ALA A 63 24.78 -27.17 -27.03
CA ALA A 63 23.33 -27.13 -26.84
C ALA A 63 22.96 -26.29 -25.59
N ASP A 64 23.70 -26.44 -24.48
CA ASP A 64 23.49 -25.65 -23.28
C ASP A 64 23.70 -24.16 -23.54
N MET A 65 24.78 -23.80 -24.25
CA MET A 65 25.07 -22.41 -24.63
C MET A 65 23.98 -21.84 -25.54
N THR A 66 23.58 -22.59 -26.57
CA THR A 66 22.49 -22.19 -27.48
C THR A 66 21.18 -21.97 -26.73
N GLN A 67 20.85 -22.86 -25.79
CA GLN A 67 19.65 -22.75 -24.97
C GLN A 67 19.72 -21.54 -24.03
N LEU A 68 20.87 -21.27 -23.44
CA LEU A 68 21.08 -20.11 -22.58
C LEU A 68 20.87 -18.80 -23.34
N PHE A 69 21.47 -18.67 -24.54
CA PHE A 69 21.27 -17.50 -25.39
C PHE A 69 19.81 -17.32 -25.79
N LEU A 70 19.15 -18.40 -26.23
CA LEU A 70 17.74 -18.36 -26.60
C LEU A 70 16.85 -17.92 -25.43
N LEU A 71 17.10 -18.42 -24.21
CA LEU A 71 16.35 -18.03 -23.03
C LEU A 71 16.57 -16.55 -22.70
N ASN A 72 17.81 -16.06 -22.75
CA ASN A 72 18.12 -14.65 -22.51
C ASN A 72 17.42 -13.72 -23.52
N GLU A 73 17.45 -14.06 -24.81
CA GLU A 73 16.76 -13.29 -25.85
C GLU A 73 15.25 -13.28 -25.63
N ARG A 74 14.64 -14.43 -25.32
CA ARG A 74 13.20 -14.54 -25.04
C ARG A 74 12.79 -13.76 -23.81
N ILE A 75 13.57 -13.82 -22.73
CA ILE A 75 13.30 -13.05 -21.50
C ILE A 75 13.39 -11.55 -21.78
N ALA A 76 14.49 -11.09 -22.40
CA ALA A 76 14.65 -9.69 -22.77
C ALA A 76 13.49 -9.20 -23.64
N ARG A 77 13.04 -10.05 -24.57
CA ARG A 77 11.93 -9.73 -25.46
C ARG A 77 10.59 -9.62 -24.73
N ILE A 78 10.33 -10.54 -23.80
CA ILE A 78 9.16 -10.45 -22.91
C ILE A 78 9.22 -9.15 -22.11
N ASP A 79 10.36 -8.81 -21.52
CA ASP A 79 10.51 -7.62 -20.67
C ASP A 79 10.24 -6.32 -21.43
N GLU A 80 10.73 -6.21 -22.67
CA GLU A 80 10.44 -5.08 -23.57
C GLU A 80 8.94 -4.94 -23.86
N PHE A 81 8.25 -6.06 -24.10
CA PHE A 81 6.83 -6.07 -24.44
C PHE A 81 5.92 -5.87 -23.22
N LEU A 82 6.38 -6.33 -22.04
CA LEU A 82 5.63 -6.32 -20.81
C LEU A 82 5.40 -4.90 -20.28
N ALA A 83 6.38 -4.01 -20.39
CA ALA A 83 6.24 -2.63 -19.90
C ALA A 83 5.08 -1.84 -20.57
N PRO A 84 4.95 -1.80 -21.91
CA PRO A 84 3.80 -1.24 -22.60
C PRO A 84 2.46 -1.88 -22.21
N VAL A 85 2.40 -3.21 -22.11
CA VAL A 85 1.18 -3.96 -21.76
C VAL A 85 0.73 -3.65 -20.33
N LEU A 86 1.67 -3.61 -19.37
CA LEU A 86 1.35 -3.21 -18.00
C LEU A 86 0.82 -1.79 -17.93
N LYS A 87 1.39 -0.86 -18.70
CA LYS A 87 0.86 0.51 -18.73
C LYS A 87 -0.56 0.56 -19.29
N PHE A 88 -0.85 -0.21 -20.33
CA PHE A 88 -2.20 -0.30 -20.86
C PHE A 88 -3.18 -0.90 -19.84
N ALA A 89 -2.77 -1.95 -19.13
CA ALA A 89 -3.56 -2.53 -18.03
C ALA A 89 -3.82 -1.51 -16.90
N GLU A 90 -2.82 -0.71 -16.54
CA GLU A 90 -2.96 0.40 -15.58
C GLU A 90 -4.00 1.41 -16.07
N MET A 91 -3.91 1.88 -17.32
CA MET A 91 -4.87 2.83 -17.91
C MET A 91 -6.30 2.28 -17.91
N LEU A 92 -6.50 0.99 -18.19
CA LEU A 92 -7.81 0.35 -18.10
C LEU A 92 -8.33 0.35 -16.66
N SER A 93 -7.45 0.07 -15.69
CA SER A 93 -7.81 0.06 -14.27
C SER A 93 -8.20 1.46 -13.77
N GLU A 94 -7.43 2.49 -14.13
CA GLU A 94 -7.71 3.89 -13.80
C GLU A 94 -9.02 4.35 -14.43
N THR A 95 -9.21 4.06 -15.72
CA THR A 95 -10.45 4.38 -16.44
C THR A 95 -11.65 3.72 -15.78
N ARG A 96 -11.51 2.46 -15.34
CA ARG A 96 -12.57 1.77 -14.59
C ARG A 96 -12.92 2.51 -13.30
N TYR A 97 -11.95 3.00 -12.54
CA TYR A 97 -12.22 3.78 -11.33
C TYR A 97 -12.93 5.10 -11.64
N VAL A 98 -12.53 5.82 -12.68
CA VAL A 98 -13.19 7.06 -13.12
C VAL A 98 -14.64 6.80 -13.52
N LEU A 99 -14.89 5.76 -14.33
CA LEU A 99 -16.23 5.38 -14.74
C LEU A 99 -17.10 4.91 -13.57
N GLU A 100 -16.50 4.20 -12.61
CA GLU A 100 -17.17 3.79 -11.39
C GLU A 100 -17.60 5.01 -10.57
N ASP A 101 -16.71 5.96 -10.36
CA ASP A 101 -16.99 7.20 -9.63
C ASP A 101 -18.14 7.99 -10.28
N GLN A 102 -18.07 8.18 -11.61
CA GLN A 102 -19.15 8.80 -12.38
C GLN A 102 -20.49 8.05 -12.20
N ARG A 103 -20.46 6.72 -12.27
CA ARG A 103 -21.64 5.88 -12.03
C ARG A 103 -22.20 6.06 -10.62
N GLN A 104 -21.35 6.13 -9.61
CA GLN A 104 -21.76 6.36 -8.23
C GLN A 104 -22.42 7.71 -8.05
N HIS A 105 -21.84 8.77 -8.61
CA HIS A 105 -22.43 10.12 -8.60
C HIS A 105 -23.84 10.13 -9.21
N ILE A 106 -24.02 9.48 -10.36
CA ILE A 106 -25.33 9.36 -11.01
C ILE A 106 -26.33 8.62 -10.10
N LEU A 107 -25.93 7.48 -9.51
CA LEU A 107 -26.79 6.71 -8.60
C LEU A 107 -27.22 7.51 -7.37
N LEU A 108 -26.30 8.27 -6.76
CA LEU A 108 -26.59 9.12 -5.60
C LEU A 108 -27.56 10.26 -5.97
N ASN A 109 -27.38 10.87 -7.15
CA ASN A 109 -28.26 11.91 -7.67
C ASN A 109 -29.67 11.38 -7.96
N ILE A 110 -29.77 10.18 -8.55
CA ILE A 110 -31.06 9.49 -8.75
C ILE A 110 -31.73 9.24 -7.40
N GLY A 111 -31.00 8.69 -6.42
CA GLY A 111 -31.52 8.43 -5.08
C GLY A 111 -32.03 9.70 -4.39
N ALA A 112 -31.31 10.82 -4.50
CA ALA A 112 -31.73 12.11 -3.96
C ALA A 112 -32.98 12.65 -4.67
N SER A 113 -33.06 12.51 -6.00
CA SER A 113 -34.21 12.91 -6.81
C SER A 113 -35.47 12.11 -6.46
N VAL A 114 -35.33 10.80 -6.24
CA VAL A 114 -36.40 9.90 -5.78
C VAL A 114 -36.91 10.33 -4.41
N GLU A 115 -36.03 10.62 -3.44
CA GLU A 115 -36.47 11.06 -2.11
C GLU A 115 -37.19 12.42 -2.15
N ARG A 116 -36.71 13.34 -2.99
CA ARG A 116 -37.36 14.64 -3.16
C ARG A 116 -38.76 14.49 -3.74
N ARG A 117 -38.90 13.75 -4.85
CA ARG A 117 -40.19 13.52 -5.51
C ARG A 117 -41.13 12.60 -4.72
N GLY A 118 -40.57 11.71 -3.91
CA GLY A 118 -41.33 10.82 -3.04
C GLY A 118 -42.12 11.54 -1.95
N LYS A 119 -41.84 12.83 -1.68
CA LYS A 119 -42.69 13.67 -0.82
C LYS A 119 -44.06 13.95 -1.44
N GLU A 120 -44.11 14.07 -2.77
CA GLU A 120 -45.34 14.32 -3.54
C GLU A 120 -45.98 13.00 -4.00
N MET A 121 -45.16 12.00 -4.36
CA MET A 121 -45.59 10.69 -4.84
C MET A 121 -45.02 9.56 -3.96
N PRO A 122 -45.69 9.18 -2.85
CA PRO A 122 -45.17 8.23 -1.87
C PRO A 122 -44.86 6.84 -2.44
N GLU A 123 -45.56 6.40 -3.47
CA GLU A 123 -45.33 5.12 -4.15
C GLU A 123 -43.90 4.96 -4.72
N LEU A 124 -43.25 6.07 -5.11
CA LEU A 124 -41.86 6.07 -5.58
C LEU A 124 -40.91 5.56 -4.50
N LEU A 125 -41.19 5.86 -3.23
CA LEU A 125 -40.34 5.47 -2.11
C LEU A 125 -40.28 3.95 -1.92
N ALA A 126 -41.39 3.26 -2.20
CA ALA A 126 -41.48 1.80 -2.15
C ALA A 126 -40.79 1.17 -3.37
N ARG A 127 -41.02 1.71 -4.57
CA ARG A 127 -40.43 1.19 -5.82
C ARG A 127 -38.89 1.31 -5.84
N TYR A 128 -38.34 2.37 -5.25
CA TYR A 128 -36.90 2.64 -5.21
C TYR A 128 -36.24 2.34 -3.85
N GLN A 129 -36.82 1.44 -3.06
CA GLN A 129 -36.31 1.09 -1.72
C GLN A 129 -34.81 0.70 -1.73
N LYS A 130 -34.36 -0.07 -2.74
CA LYS A 130 -32.96 -0.51 -2.86
C LYS A 130 -32.01 0.67 -3.09
N THR A 131 -32.33 1.56 -4.01
CA THR A 131 -31.54 2.77 -4.31
C THR A 131 -31.43 3.69 -3.10
N ARG A 132 -32.53 3.89 -2.37
CA ARG A 132 -32.54 4.67 -1.13
C ARG A 132 -31.69 4.02 -0.04
N THR A 133 -31.80 2.70 0.11
CA THR A 133 -31.00 1.93 1.06
C THR A 133 -29.52 2.06 0.76
N TYR A 134 -29.13 1.90 -0.51
CA TYR A 134 -27.76 2.07 -0.99
C TYR A 134 -27.21 3.46 -0.68
N ARG A 135 -27.92 4.52 -1.06
CA ARG A 135 -27.53 5.91 -0.75
C ARG A 135 -27.36 6.15 0.76
N SER A 136 -28.24 5.59 1.58
CA SER A 136 -28.19 5.74 3.04
C SER A 136 -27.05 4.96 3.71
N ALA A 137 -26.43 3.99 3.03
CA ALA A 137 -25.47 3.08 3.63
C ALA A 137 -24.23 3.80 4.19
N ILE A 138 -23.72 4.79 3.44
CA ILE A 138 -22.57 5.59 3.86
C ILE A 138 -22.91 6.42 5.09
N ALA A 139 -24.08 7.09 5.10
CA ALA A 139 -24.53 7.87 6.25
C ALA A 139 -24.73 7.00 7.50
N LYS A 140 -25.30 5.80 7.34
CA LYS A 140 -25.46 4.83 8.45
C LYS A 140 -24.12 4.37 9.00
N LYS A 141 -23.14 4.10 8.13
CA LYS A 141 -21.77 3.75 8.55
C LYS A 141 -21.13 4.92 9.31
N ALA A 142 -21.20 6.13 8.78
CA ALA A 142 -20.65 7.33 9.42
C ALA A 142 -21.28 7.61 10.79
N ALA A 143 -22.60 7.46 10.93
CA ALA A 143 -23.29 7.60 12.21
C ALA A 143 -22.81 6.57 13.23
N ARG A 144 -22.61 5.31 12.80
CA ARG A 144 -22.06 4.24 13.66
C ARG A 144 -20.65 4.55 14.12
N THR A 145 -19.77 5.02 13.23
CA THR A 145 -18.41 5.41 13.58
C THR A 145 -18.39 6.59 14.54
N ARG A 146 -19.21 7.64 14.32
CA ARG A 146 -19.30 8.79 15.23
C ARG A 146 -19.74 8.39 16.63
N LYS A 147 -20.74 7.48 16.72
CA LYS A 147 -21.21 6.95 18.00
C LYS A 147 -20.09 6.20 18.74
N LYS A 148 -19.41 5.28 18.04
CA LYS A 148 -18.30 4.52 18.62
C LYS A 148 -17.17 5.42 19.13
N ASN A 149 -16.75 6.41 18.32
CA ASN A 149 -15.69 7.33 18.72
C ASN A 149 -16.11 8.21 19.91
N ALA A 150 -17.39 8.59 20.02
CA ALA A 150 -17.89 9.35 21.17
C ALA A 150 -17.91 8.50 22.46
N GLU A 151 -18.24 7.22 22.36
CA GLU A 151 -18.18 6.27 23.48
C GLU A 151 -16.72 6.05 23.94
N GLU A 152 -15.80 5.78 23.00
CA GLU A 152 -14.37 5.64 23.30
C GLU A 152 -13.78 6.92 23.91
N GLN A 153 -14.15 8.10 23.39
CA GLN A 153 -13.70 9.38 23.96
C GLN A 153 -14.27 9.61 25.37
N ALA A 154 -15.53 9.22 25.62
CA ALA A 154 -16.15 9.32 26.93
C ALA A 154 -15.47 8.39 27.95
N GLU A 155 -15.10 7.17 27.54
CA GLU A 155 -14.35 6.22 28.37
C GLU A 155 -12.94 6.75 28.69
N VAL A 156 -12.24 7.30 27.70
CA VAL A 156 -10.91 7.92 27.93
C VAL A 156 -11.01 9.12 28.87
N VAL A 157 -12.03 9.98 28.73
CA VAL A 157 -12.24 11.13 29.63
C VAL A 157 -12.61 10.66 31.04
N ALA A 158 -13.42 9.61 31.18
CA ALA A 158 -13.76 9.03 32.47
C ALA A 158 -12.53 8.43 33.17
N LEU A 159 -11.71 7.67 32.46
CA LEU A 159 -10.46 7.09 33.00
C LEU A 159 -9.44 8.16 33.36
N ALA A 160 -9.33 9.23 32.57
CA ALA A 160 -8.47 10.38 32.89
C ALA A 160 -8.96 11.10 34.15
N ALA A 161 -10.26 11.34 34.27
CA ALA A 161 -10.86 11.94 35.47
C ALA A 161 -10.67 11.06 36.72
N GLU A 162 -10.78 9.73 36.59
CA GLU A 162 -10.49 8.79 37.67
C GLU A 162 -9.01 8.79 38.07
N SER A 163 -8.08 8.92 37.11
CA SER A 163 -6.65 9.05 37.41
C SER A 163 -6.28 10.37 38.08
N ASP A 164 -6.94 11.47 37.70
CA ASP A 164 -6.73 12.79 38.31
C ASP A 164 -7.28 12.84 39.74
N VAL A 165 -8.45 12.23 39.98
CA VAL A 165 -9.01 12.08 41.33
C VAL A 165 -8.13 11.19 42.20
N ARG A 166 -7.56 10.10 41.64
CA ARG A 166 -6.62 9.22 42.36
C ARG A 166 -5.33 9.96 42.74
N ALA A 167 -4.78 10.78 41.86
CA ALA A 167 -3.58 11.60 42.14
C ALA A 167 -3.81 12.61 43.27
N LEU A 168 -5.01 13.22 43.34
CA LEU A 168 -5.37 14.15 44.43
C LEU A 168 -5.52 13.46 45.79
N VAL A 169 -6.06 12.23 45.82
CA VAL A 169 -6.21 11.45 47.07
C VAL A 169 -4.85 10.96 47.61
N GLU A 170 -3.92 10.57 46.73
CA GLU A 170 -2.56 10.17 47.12
C GLU A 170 -1.70 11.38 47.53
N GLY A 171 -1.84 12.53 46.85
CA GLY A 171 -1.19 13.79 47.25
C GLY A 171 -1.67 14.33 48.61
N ALA A 172 -2.96 14.18 48.92
CA ALA A 172 -3.52 14.55 50.23
C ALA A 172 -3.02 13.65 51.37
N ARG A 173 -2.69 12.37 51.09
CA ARG A 173 -2.05 11.48 52.08
C ARG A 173 -0.58 11.83 52.35
N ALA A 174 0.13 12.39 51.39
CA ALA A 174 1.52 12.84 51.57
C ALA A 174 1.63 14.16 52.36
N GLY A 175 0.57 14.98 52.40
CA GLY A 175 0.54 16.25 53.14
C GLY A 175 0.28 16.12 54.66
N ALA A 176 -0.08 14.93 55.16
CA ALA A 176 -0.45 14.73 56.57
C ALA A 176 0.74 14.39 57.51
N THR A 177 1.99 14.33 57.01
CA THR A 177 3.14 13.85 57.81
C THR A 177 4.28 14.86 58.01
N VAL A 178 4.17 16.14 57.63
CA VAL A 178 5.26 17.10 57.83
C VAL A 178 4.78 18.39 58.50
N ALA A 179 4.64 18.33 59.82
CA ALA A 179 4.60 19.51 60.68
C ALA A 179 5.62 19.33 61.81
N THR A 180 6.85 19.77 61.54
CA THR A 180 7.72 20.57 62.42
C THR A 180 9.06 20.76 61.71
N ARG A 181 9.28 21.93 61.12
CA ARG A 181 10.62 22.37 60.70
C ARG A 181 10.85 23.77 61.27
N ASP A 182 11.77 23.81 62.23
CA ASP A 182 12.37 24.98 62.87
C ASP A 182 13.31 25.69 61.85
N PRO A 183 13.33 27.02 61.72
CA PRO A 183 14.24 27.69 60.79
C PRO A 183 15.50 28.17 61.52
N GLY A 184 16.64 27.60 61.17
CA GLY A 184 17.90 28.04 61.75
C GLY A 184 19.12 27.68 60.91
N VAL A 185 19.75 28.76 60.41
CA VAL A 185 21.18 28.91 60.13
C VAL A 185 21.66 28.69 58.69
N VAL A 186 22.21 29.80 58.20
CA VAL A 186 22.96 30.09 56.98
C VAL A 186 24.33 29.41 57.03
N ASP A 187 24.85 28.92 55.90
CA ASP A 187 26.22 29.31 55.52
C ASP A 187 26.49 29.12 54.03
N GLU A 188 27.32 30.02 53.54
CA GLU A 188 27.84 30.20 52.20
C GLU A 188 28.92 29.16 51.86
N SER A 189 29.20 29.07 50.56
CA SER A 189 30.53 28.87 49.95
C SER A 189 30.72 27.64 49.05
N SER A 190 31.33 27.99 47.90
CA SER A 190 32.17 27.19 47.02
C SER A 190 31.49 26.32 45.94
N GLU A 191 32.02 26.14 44.74
CA GLU A 191 32.91 26.90 43.84
C GLU A 191 33.09 25.97 42.62
N ALA A 192 33.23 26.54 41.42
CA ALA A 192 33.90 25.96 40.24
C ALA A 192 33.28 24.68 39.61
N ALA A 193 33.41 24.35 38.31
CA ALA A 193 34.05 24.86 37.09
C ALA A 193 33.34 24.09 35.93
N ALA A 194 32.92 24.71 34.84
CA ALA A 194 33.65 24.97 33.58
C ALA A 194 34.00 23.74 32.70
N CYS A 195 33.82 23.93 31.38
CA CYS A 195 34.37 23.19 30.22
C CYS A 195 33.69 21.85 29.83
N ALA A 196 33.44 21.51 28.56
CA ALA A 196 33.76 22.12 27.27
C ALA A 196 32.91 21.52 26.11
N GLU A 197 32.92 22.28 25.01
CA GLU A 197 32.59 22.01 23.60
C GLU A 197 32.84 20.57 23.08
N VAL A 198 32.11 20.15 22.04
CA VAL A 198 32.57 20.08 20.64
C VAL A 198 31.36 19.73 19.73
N ASN A 199 31.35 20.37 18.56
CA ASN A 199 30.40 20.31 17.44
C ASN A 199 29.81 18.94 17.10
#